data_AF-A0A9P0NZP7-F1
#
_entry.id   AF-A0A9P0NZP7-F1
#
_cell.length_a   1.000
_cell.length_b   1.000
_cell.length_c   1.000
_cell.angle_alpha   90.00
_cell.angle_beta   90.00
_cell.angle_gamma   90.00
#
_symmetry.space_group_name_H-M   'P 1'
#
loop_
_entity.id
_entity.type
_entity.pdbx_description
1 polymer ?
#
loop_
_entity_poly.entity_id
_entity_poly.type
_entity_poly.pdbx_seq_one_letter_code
_entity_poly.pdbx_strand_id
1 'polypeptide(L)'
;MVIDTLKNVNEDRRCFRLVGGILTERKVKDVLPALLTNQLKLIELIAKLNEQILKKGQEINEYREKHNINFVGLDTPKAEEPQAATPSEPRGNVLVS
;
A
#
# COMPACT_ATOMS: atom_id res chain seq x y z
N MET A 1 4.32 1.93 22.25
CA MET A 1 4.73 0.75 21.43
C MET A 1 5.36 -0.31 22.33
N VAL A 2 5.52 -1.58 21.88
CA VAL A 2 6.11 -2.68 22.70
C VAL A 2 7.48 -2.30 23.27
N ILE A 3 8.31 -1.63 22.47
CA ILE A 3 9.62 -1.13 22.89
C ILE A 3 9.51 -0.17 24.09
N ASP A 4 8.53 0.75 24.08
CA ASP A 4 8.34 1.71 25.19
C ASP A 4 7.91 1.01 26.47
N THR A 5 7.10 -0.04 26.36
CA THR A 5 6.70 -0.83 27.53
C THR A 5 7.86 -1.61 28.15
N LEU A 6 8.81 -2.08 27.33
CA LEU A 6 9.96 -2.84 27.80
C LEU A 6 11.10 -1.98 28.35
N LYS A 7 11.18 -0.70 27.96
CA LYS A 7 12.16 0.26 28.51
C LYS A 7 11.97 0.53 30.00
N ASN A 8 10.74 0.47 30.48
CA ASN A 8 10.41 0.72 31.90
C ASN A 8 10.51 -0.55 32.77
N VAL A 9 10.95 -1.66 32.20
CA VAL A 9 11.04 -2.95 32.87
C VAL A 9 12.50 -3.29 33.15
N ASN A 10 12.76 -3.93 34.29
CA ASN A 10 14.09 -4.37 34.67
C ASN A 10 14.72 -5.26 33.58
N GLU A 11 15.95 -4.92 33.19
CA GLU A 11 16.74 -5.58 32.16
C GLU A 11 17.02 -7.07 32.42
N ASP A 12 17.17 -7.47 33.68
CA ASP A 12 17.40 -8.87 34.06
C ASP A 12 16.11 -9.68 34.21
N ARG A 13 14.95 -9.05 34.05
CA ARG A 13 13.66 -9.75 34.05
C ARG A 13 13.62 -10.73 32.88
N ARG A 14 13.17 -11.95 33.17
CA ARG A 14 12.92 -12.96 32.16
C ARG A 14 11.76 -12.55 31.27
N CYS A 15 11.93 -12.76 29.97
CA CYS A 15 10.93 -12.53 28.94
C CYS A 15 10.88 -13.75 28.00
N PHE A 16 9.79 -13.86 27.26
CA PHE A 16 9.56 -14.99 26.38
C PHE A 16 9.34 -14.50 24.95
N ARG A 17 10.02 -15.12 24.00
CA ARG A 17 9.88 -14.84 22.57
C ARG A 17 9.24 -16.02 21.88
N LEU A 18 8.09 -15.81 21.24
CA LEU A 18 7.43 -16.82 20.41
C LEU A 18 8.01 -16.74 18.99
N VAL A 19 8.53 -17.86 18.48
CA VAL A 19 9.02 -17.99 17.11
C VAL A 19 8.53 -19.31 16.54
N GLY A 20 7.72 -19.25 15.47
CA GLY A 20 7.26 -20.46 14.77
C GLY A 20 6.51 -21.46 15.67
N GLY A 21 5.79 -20.99 16.68
CA GLY A 21 5.08 -21.84 17.66
C GLY A 21 5.91 -22.31 18.85
N ILE A 22 7.21 -22.02 18.90
CA ILE A 22 8.10 -22.36 20.02
C ILE A 22 8.34 -21.12 20.88
N LEU A 23 8.18 -21.26 22.20
CA LEU A 23 8.45 -20.20 23.16
C LEU A 23 9.88 -20.32 23.70
N THR A 24 10.70 -19.30 23.46
CA THR A 24 12.09 -19.23 23.93
C THR A 24 12.22 -18.28 25.11
N GLU A 25 12.84 -18.74 26.21
CA GLU A 25 13.18 -17.91 27.36
C GLU A 25 14.41 -17.04 27.06
N ARG A 26 14.32 -15.73 27.34
CA ARG A 26 15.37 -14.72 27.18
C ARG A 26 15.30 -13.68 28.30
N LYS A 27 16.25 -12.75 28.35
CA LYS A 27 16.17 -11.56 29.21
C LYS A 27 15.79 -10.32 28.42
N VAL A 28 15.21 -9.32 29.09
CA VAL A 28 14.82 -8.05 28.46
C VAL A 28 16.01 -7.38 27.77
N LYS A 29 17.20 -7.39 28.40
CA LYS A 29 18.43 -6.85 27.80
C LYS A 29 18.87 -7.49 26.48
N ASP A 30 18.56 -8.77 26.28
CA ASP A 30 18.92 -9.47 25.04
C ASP A 30 17.89 -9.21 23.92
N VAL A 31 16.64 -8.94 24.30
CA VAL A 31 15.51 -8.78 23.36
C VAL A 31 15.34 -7.33 22.89
N LEU A 32 15.60 -6.35 23.77
CA LEU A 32 15.46 -4.92 23.46
C LEU A 32 16.26 -4.49 22.21
N PRO A 33 17.56 -4.85 22.08
CA PRO A 33 18.35 -4.51 20.90
C PRO A 33 17.77 -5.10 19.63
N ALA A 34 17.32 -6.36 19.67
CA ALA A 34 16.72 -7.02 18.52
C ALA A 34 15.44 -6.32 18.05
N LEU A 35 14.59 -5.86 18.98
CA LEU A 35 13.38 -5.10 18.65
C LEU A 35 13.69 -3.76 18.01
N LEU A 36 14.69 -3.02 18.52
CA LEU A 36 15.14 -1.74 17.96
C LEU A 36 15.70 -1.91 16.55
N THR A 37 16.60 -2.87 16.35
CA THR A 37 17.16 -3.17 15.03
C THR A 37 16.08 -3.57 14.03
N ASN A 38 15.11 -4.39 14.46
CA ASN A 38 14.01 -4.80 13.58
C ASN A 38 13.11 -3.63 13.20
N GLN A 39 12.81 -2.73 14.14
CA GLN A 39 12.03 -1.52 13.86
C GLN A 39 12.72 -0.65 12.80
N LEU A 40 14.02 -0.39 12.96
CA LEU A 40 14.79 0.42 12.00
C LEU A 40 14.80 -0.22 10.61
N LYS A 41 15.02 -1.53 10.52
CA LYS A 41 14.98 -2.26 9.25
C LYS A 41 13.61 -2.17 8.57
N LEU A 42 12.52 -2.22 9.33
CA LEU A 42 11.18 -2.08 8.76
C LEU A 42 10.96 -0.67 8.18
N ILE A 43 11.43 0.37 8.87
CA ILE A 43 11.36 1.76 8.38
C ILE A 43 12.16 1.90 7.07
N GLU A 44 13.37 1.37 7.03
CA GLU A 44 14.22 1.38 5.84
C GLU A 44 13.56 0.63 4.67
N LEU A 45 12.95 -0.53 4.93
CA LEU A 45 12.24 -1.30 3.90
C LEU A 45 11.02 -0.56 3.36
N ILE A 46 10.25 0.13 4.22
CA ILE A 46 9.13 0.96 3.78
C ILE A 46 9.62 2.07 2.84
N ALA A 47 10.72 2.74 3.20
CA ALA A 47 11.30 3.78 2.35
C ALA A 47 11.72 3.23 0.97
N LYS A 48 12.39 2.07 0.95
CA LYS A 48 12.78 1.38 -0.30
C LYS A 48 11.58 0.96 -1.14
N LEU A 49 10.51 0.47 -0.52
CA LEU A 49 9.28 0.10 -1.24
C LEU A 49 8.60 1.32 -1.84
N ASN A 50 8.56 2.45 -1.14
CA ASN A 50 8.02 3.70 -1.69
C ASN A 50 8.83 4.19 -2.90
N GLU A 51 10.16 4.11 -2.83
CA GLU A 51 11.03 4.42 -3.97
C GLU A 51 10.73 3.50 -5.17
N GLN A 52 10.57 2.19 -4.93
CA GLN A 52 10.21 1.24 -5.98
C GLN A 52 8.85 1.54 -6.61
N ILE A 53 7.85 1.94 -5.83
CA ILE A 53 6.53 2.34 -6.32
C ILE A 53 6.64 3.54 -7.24
N LEU A 54 7.37 4.59 -6.83
CA LEU A 54 7.55 5.80 -7.63
C LEU A 54 8.29 5.50 -8.92
N LYS A 55 9.40 4.76 -8.84
CA LYS A 55 10.20 4.36 -10.00
C LYS A 55 9.36 3.54 -10.98
N LYS A 56 8.60 2.56 -10.49
CA LYS A 56 7.73 1.74 -11.36
C LYS A 56 6.58 2.56 -11.93
N GLY A 57 6.02 3.52 -11.19
CA GLY A 57 5.03 4.45 -11.71
C GLY A 57 5.56 5.27 -12.88
N GLN A 58 6.79 5.79 -12.78
CA GLN A 58 7.46 6.50 -13.88
C GLN A 58 7.71 5.59 -15.07
N GLU A 59 8.27 4.39 -14.86
CA GLU A 59 8.50 3.41 -15.92
C GLU A 59 7.20 3.04 -16.66
N ILE A 60 6.08 2.88 -15.92
CA ILE A 60 4.76 2.63 -16.52
C ILE A 60 4.32 3.83 -17.37
N ASN A 61 4.46 5.06 -16.87
CA ASN A 61 4.03 6.24 -17.61
C ASN A 61 4.87 6.46 -18.88
N GLU A 62 6.20 6.33 -18.79
CA GLU A 62 7.08 6.40 -19.95
C GLU A 62 6.75 5.33 -21.00
N TYR A 63 6.42 4.11 -20.54
CA TYR A 63 6.03 3.04 -21.46
C TYR A 63 4.69 3.34 -22.15
N ARG A 64 3.73 3.96 -21.45
CA ARG A 64 2.47 4.42 -22.04
C ARG A 64 2.71 5.45 -23.15
N GLU A 65 3.54 6.47 -22.86
CA GLU A 65 3.85 7.55 -23.81
C GLU A 65 4.58 7.03 -25.06
N LYS A 66 5.59 6.17 -24.87
CA LYS A 66 6.39 5.62 -25.98
C LYS A 66 5.58 4.71 -26.91
N HIS A 67 4.53 4.06 -26.40
CA HIS A 67 3.76 3.06 -27.14
C HIS A 67 2.29 3.42 -27.36
N ASN A 68 1.87 4.66 -27.03
CA ASN A 68 0.50 5.15 -27.14
C ASN A 68 -0.55 4.20 -26.53
N ILE A 69 -0.22 3.60 -25.38
CA ILE A 69 -1.07 2.61 -24.71
C ILE A 69 -2.14 3.33 -23.89
N ASN A 70 -3.41 3.15 -24.28
CA ASN A 70 -4.57 3.68 -23.56
C ASN A 70 -5.28 2.56 -22.80
N PHE A 71 -5.62 2.79 -21.53
CA PHE A 71 -6.45 1.85 -20.77
C PHE A 71 -7.92 2.12 -21.08
N VAL A 72 -8.62 1.12 -21.63
CA VAL A 72 -10.06 1.22 -21.89
C VAL A 72 -10.79 1.40 -20.56
N GLY A 73 -11.33 2.60 -20.31
CA GLY A 73 -12.09 2.95 -19.11
C GLY A 73 -11.44 3.93 -18.14
N LEU A 74 -10.15 4.28 -18.28
CA LEU A 74 -9.49 5.30 -17.46
C LEU A 74 -9.19 6.60 -18.24
N ASP A 75 -8.84 6.45 -19.53
CA ASP A 75 -8.33 7.55 -20.36
C ASP A 75 -9.30 7.96 -21.49
N THR A 76 -10.56 7.49 -21.50
CA THR A 76 -11.55 8.01 -22.45
C THR A 76 -11.93 9.44 -22.03
N PRO A 77 -11.53 10.49 -22.77
CA PRO A 77 -12.15 11.79 -22.57
C PRO A 77 -13.63 11.58 -22.87
N LYS A 78 -14.47 11.88 -21.87
CA LYS A 78 -15.89 12.15 -22.11
C LYS A 78 -15.91 13.24 -23.18
N ALA A 79 -16.21 12.86 -24.41
CA ALA A 79 -16.36 13.80 -25.52
C ALA A 79 -17.32 14.90 -25.05
N GLU A 80 -16.85 16.14 -25.10
CA GLU A 80 -17.68 17.32 -24.84
C GLU A 80 -18.83 17.28 -25.86
N GLU A 81 -20.02 16.94 -25.38
CA GLU A 81 -21.27 17.17 -26.11
C GLU A 81 -21.54 18.69 -26.09
N PRO A 82 -21.72 19.35 -27.26
CA PRO A 82 -22.27 20.69 -27.29
C PRO A 82 -23.68 20.65 -26.70
N GLN A 83 -23.88 21.31 -25.57
CA GLN A 83 -25.21 21.51 -24.99
C GLN A 83 -26.01 22.47 -25.89
N ALA A 84 -26.72 21.91 -26.87
CA ALA A 84 -27.86 22.56 -27.50
C ALA A 84 -29.13 21.98 -26.89
N ALA A 85 -29.97 22.88 -26.39
CA ALA A 85 -31.19 22.65 -25.63
C ALA A 85 -32.12 21.58 -26.23
N THR A 86 -32.70 20.74 -25.36
CA THR A 86 -33.94 20.01 -25.66
C THR A 86 -35.14 20.85 -25.18
N PRO A 87 -36.32 20.73 -25.81
CA PRO A 87 -37.28 19.77 -25.24
C PRO A 87 -38.16 19.01 -26.26
N SER A 88 -38.73 17.89 -25.76
CA SER A 88 -39.96 17.18 -26.16
C SER A 88 -39.88 15.86 -26.97
N GLU A 89 -39.90 14.74 -26.22
CA GLU A 89 -40.80 13.54 -26.25
C GLU A 89 -41.34 12.91 -27.57
N PRO A 90 -41.95 11.70 -27.55
CA PRO A 90 -41.54 10.41 -26.95
C PRO A 90 -41.79 9.23 -27.91
N ARG A 91 -40.92 8.21 -28.07
CA ARG A 91 -41.36 6.93 -28.69
C ARG A 91 -40.65 5.73 -28.09
N GLY A 92 -41.48 4.85 -27.53
CA GLY A 92 -41.06 3.68 -26.79
C GLY A 92 -40.75 2.45 -27.64
N ASN A 93 -40.46 1.41 -26.87
CA ASN A 93 -40.63 -0.03 -27.13
C ASN A 93 -39.44 -0.76 -27.79
N VAL A 94 -39.13 -2.02 -27.50
CA VAL A 94 -39.33 -2.99 -26.39
C VAL A 94 -38.30 -4.11 -26.71
N LEU A 95 -37.80 -4.83 -25.69
CA LEU A 95 -36.96 -6.04 -25.79
C LEU A 95 -37.42 -7.07 -26.84
N VAL A 96 -36.47 -7.82 -27.42
CA VAL A 96 -36.70 -9.19 -27.91
C VAL A 96 -35.64 -10.13 -27.30
N SER A 97 -36.16 -11.31 -26.93
CA SER A 97 -35.67 -12.34 -26.00
C SER A 97 -34.27 -12.89 -26.17
#